data_AF-Q3YBP5-F1
#
_entry.id   AF-Q3YBP5-F1
#
_cell.length_a   1.000
_cell.length_b   1.000
_cell.length_c   1.000
_cell.angle_alpha   90.00
_cell.angle_beta   90.00
_cell.angle_gamma   90.00
#
_symmetry.space_group_name_H-M   'P 1'
#
loop_
_entity.id
_entity.type
_entity.pdbx_description
1 polymer ?
#
loop_
_entity_poly.entity_id
_entity_poly.type
_entity_poly.pdbx_seq_one_letter_code
_entity_poly.pdbx_strand_id
1 'polypeptide(L)' 'GVPHMVTADMVKPGAAIVDVGVSRVDGKLTGDVAPDVWDVAGHVSPNPGGVGPLTRAFLLTNVVELEESKLA' A
#
# COMPACT_ATOMS: atom_id res chain seq x y z
N GLY A 1 3.49 -3.18 10.33
CA GLY A 1 3.25 -4.39 9.57
C GLY A 1 4.19 -5.46 10.05
N VAL A 2 4.31 -6.54 9.30
CA VAL A 2 5.33 -7.58 9.48
C VAL A 2 6.17 -7.56 8.19
N PRO A 3 7.43 -7.08 8.24
CA PRO A 3 8.26 -6.98 7.05
C PRO A 3 8.31 -8.28 6.28
N HIS A 4 8.04 -8.21 4.98
CA HIS A 4 8.16 -9.36 4.06
C HIS A 4 7.33 -10.60 4.44
N MET A 5 6.21 -10.39 5.14
CA MET A 5 5.27 -11.47 5.49
C MET A 5 4.66 -12.16 4.27
N VAL A 6 4.39 -11.41 3.20
CA VAL A 6 3.82 -11.94 1.95
C VAL A 6 4.95 -12.27 0.98
N THR A 7 5.15 -13.55 0.69
CA THR A 7 6.20 -14.09 -0.20
C THR A 7 5.62 -14.55 -1.55
N ALA A 8 6.49 -14.79 -2.54
CA ALA A 8 6.07 -15.13 -3.90
C ALA A 8 5.18 -16.38 -4.02
N ASP A 9 5.41 -17.39 -3.18
CA ASP A 9 4.63 -18.64 -3.15
C ASP A 9 3.18 -18.45 -2.68
N MET A 10 2.90 -17.35 -1.98
CA MET A 10 1.57 -16.97 -1.55
C MET A 10 0.77 -16.25 -2.65
N VAL A 11 1.42 -15.86 -3.74
CA VAL A 11 0.85 -14.96 -4.76
C VAL A 11 0.47 -15.72 -6.02
N LYS A 12 -0.78 -15.53 -6.46
CA LYS A 12 -1.24 -16.04 -7.76
C LYS A 12 -0.51 -15.30 -8.89
N PRO A 13 0.02 -15.99 -9.93
CA PRO A 13 0.62 -15.34 -11.09
C PRO A 13 -0.30 -14.30 -11.72
N GLY A 14 0.24 -13.10 -11.95
CA GLY A 14 -0.50 -11.97 -12.53
C GLY A 14 -1.40 -11.20 -11.55
N ALA A 15 -1.42 -11.55 -10.25
CA ALA A 15 -2.20 -10.82 -9.26
C ALA A 15 -1.79 -9.36 -9.12
N ALA A 16 -2.74 -8.51 -8.73
CA ALA A 16 -2.46 -7.16 -8.26
C ALA A 16 -2.22 -7.18 -6.75
N ILE A 17 -1.09 -6.65 -6.31
CA ILE A 17 -0.69 -6.57 -4.91
C ILE A 17 -0.68 -5.11 -4.46
N VAL A 18 -1.40 -4.85 -3.39
CA VAL A 18 -1.46 -3.54 -2.73
C VAL A 18 -0.83 -3.69 -1.35
N ASP A 19 0.38 -3.17 -1.21
CA ASP A 19 1.14 -3.14 0.02
C ASP A 19 0.77 -1.92 0.87
N VAL A 20 -0.05 -2.17 1.89
CA VAL A 20 -0.46 -1.18 2.90
C VAL A 20 0.45 -1.23 4.14
N GLY A 21 1.32 -2.24 4.21
CA GLY A 21 2.20 -2.50 5.33
C GLY A 21 3.17 -1.35 5.58
N VAL A 22 3.32 -0.95 6.85
CA VAL A 22 4.35 0.01 7.24
C VAL A 22 5.13 -0.55 8.42
N SER A 23 6.41 -0.80 8.17
CA SER A 23 7.38 -1.29 9.15
C SER A 23 8.70 -0.53 8.98
N ARG A 24 9.62 -0.67 9.94
CA ARG A 24 10.98 -0.12 9.84
C ARG A 24 12.01 -1.20 10.06
N VAL A 25 12.90 -1.36 9.09
CA VAL A 25 14.06 -2.25 9.16
C VAL A 25 15.29 -1.38 8.91
N ASP A 26 16.24 -1.40 9.84
CA ASP A 26 17.47 -0.59 9.78
C ASP A 26 17.23 0.90 9.49
N GLY A 27 16.16 1.46 10.07
CA GLY A 27 15.77 2.86 9.91
C GLY A 27 15.12 3.20 8.56
N LYS A 28 15.01 2.24 7.63
CA LYS A 28 14.31 2.42 6.35
C LYS A 28 12.86 1.96 6.46
N LEU A 29 11.98 2.63 5.73
CA LEU A 29 10.59 2.18 5.58
C LEU A 29 10.57 0.90 4.74
N THR A 30 9.84 -0.09 5.22
CA THR A 30 9.72 -1.40 4.60
C THR A 30 8.28 -1.87 4.69
N GLY A 31 7.82 -2.49 3.62
CA GLY A 31 6.48 -3.03 3.49
C GLY A 31 6.32 -4.46 3.96
N ASP A 32 5.09 -4.96 3.87
CA ASP A 32 4.77 -6.32 4.27
C ASP A 32 4.97 -7.32 3.11
N VAL A 33 5.26 -6.82 1.91
CA VAL A 33 5.50 -7.62 0.70
C VAL A 33 6.99 -7.86 0.50
N ALA A 34 7.36 -9.12 0.23
CA ALA A 34 8.74 -9.52 -0.04
C ALA A 34 9.19 -9.15 -1.47
N PRO A 35 10.50 -8.93 -1.71
CA PRO A 35 10.99 -8.50 -3.02
C PRO A 35 10.73 -9.48 -4.18
N ASP A 36 10.65 -10.78 -3.89
CA ASP A 36 10.40 -11.84 -4.88
C ASP A 36 8.97 -11.84 -5.43
N VAL A 37 8.03 -11.16 -4.76
CA VAL A 37 6.64 -11.02 -5.24
C VAL A 37 6.56 -10.25 -6.57
N TRP A 38 7.53 -9.38 -6.85
CA TRP A 38 7.58 -8.58 -8.08
C TRP A 38 7.76 -9.44 -9.34
N ASP A 39 8.32 -10.65 -9.22
CA ASP A 39 8.54 -11.56 -10.34
C ASP A 39 7.27 -12.37 -10.70
N VAL A 40 6.29 -12.43 -9.79
CA VAL A 40 5.06 -13.24 -9.95
C VAL A 40 3.82 -12.38 -10.16
N ALA A 41 3.73 -11.26 -9.44
CA ALA A 41 2.59 -10.35 -9.51
C ALA A 41 2.57 -9.61 -10.86
N GLY A 42 1.37 -9.36 -11.38
CA GLY A 42 1.20 -8.53 -12.58
C GLY A 42 1.34 -7.04 -12.26
N HIS A 43 0.99 -6.65 -11.04
CA HIS A 43 1.08 -5.28 -10.54
C HIS A 43 1.42 -5.29 -9.06
N VAL A 44 2.32 -4.41 -8.62
CA VAL A 44 2.67 -4.25 -7.21
C VAL A 44 2.73 -2.75 -6.88
N SER A 45 2.06 -2.33 -5.82
CA SER A 45 2.20 -0.95 -5.33
C SER A 45 3.59 -0.75 -4.69
N PRO A 46 4.33 0.32 -5.01
CA PRO A 46 5.62 0.56 -4.39
C PRO A 46 5.49 0.94 -2.91
N ASN A 47 6.50 0.60 -2.12
CA ASN A 47 6.59 1.02 -0.73
C ASN A 47 8.03 1.42 -0.38
N PRO A 48 8.30 2.69 -0.03
CA PRO A 48 7.36 3.81 0.08
C PRO A 48 6.87 4.33 -1.28
N GLY A 49 5.78 5.11 -1.28
CA GLY A 49 5.28 5.84 -2.45
C GLY A 49 3.97 5.35 -3.06
N GLY A 50 3.44 4.20 -2.61
CA GLY A 50 2.16 3.66 -3.05
C GLY A 50 0.99 4.18 -2.21
N VAL A 51 0.57 3.39 -1.22
CA VAL A 51 -0.68 3.64 -0.47
C VAL A 51 -0.58 4.87 0.43
N GLY A 52 0.57 5.11 1.06
CA GLY A 52 0.73 6.19 2.06
C GLY A 52 0.36 7.60 1.58
N PRO A 53 0.82 8.07 0.41
CA PRO A 53 0.37 9.34 -0.17
C PRO A 53 -1.14 9.42 -0.41
N LEU A 54 -1.75 8.33 -0.91
CA LEU A 54 -3.19 8.28 -1.17
C LEU A 54 -4.00 8.31 0.12
N THR A 55 -3.57 7.65 1.20
CA THR A 55 -4.25 7.73 2.50
C THR A 55 -4.40 9.17 2.98
N ARG A 56 -3.36 10.00 2.83
CA ARG A 56 -3.45 11.42 3.22
C ARG A 56 -4.37 12.22 2.31
N ALA A 57 -4.30 11.98 0.99
CA ALA A 57 -5.17 12.66 0.05
C ALA A 57 -6.64 12.34 0.33
N PHE A 58 -6.99 11.06 0.50
CA PHE A 58 -8.36 10.66 0.78
C PHE A 58 -8.88 11.12 2.14
N LEU A 59 -8.02 11.26 3.16
CA LEU A 59 -8.44 11.90 4.40
C LEU A 59 -8.92 13.34 4.16
N LEU A 60 -8.21 14.11 3.34
CA LEU A 60 -8.62 15.47 2.98
C LEU A 60 -9.88 15.46 2.12
N THR A 61 -9.98 14.56 1.14
CA THR A 61 -11.18 14.36 0.32
C THR A 61 -12.40 14.14 1.22
N ASN A 62 -12.32 13.24 2.19
CA ASN A 62 -13.43 12.98 3.11
C ASN A 62 -13.85 14.22 3.90
N VAL A 63 -12.90 15.07 4.31
CA VAL A 63 -13.19 16.32 5.03
C VAL A 63 -13.90 17.34 4.12
N VAL A 64 -13.45 17.47 2.87
CA VAL A 64 -14.04 18.39 1.89
C VAL A 64 -15.45 17.93 1.51
N GLU A 65 -15.62 16.65 1.13
CA GLU A 65 -16.92 16.08 0.76
C GLU A 65 -17.94 16.20 1.90
N LEU A 66 -17.49 16.00 3.16
CA LEU A 66 -18.35 16.17 4.33
C LEU A 66 -18.89 17.60 4.43
N GLU A 67 -18.05 18.62 4.18
CA GLU A 67 -18.49 20.01 4.27
C GLU A 67 -19.37 20.41 3.09
N GLU A 68 -19.02 19.99 1.87
CA GLU A 68 -19.83 20.23 0.66
C GLU A 68 -21.24 19.63 0.80
N SER A 69 -21.37 18.44 1.41
CA SER A 69 -22.66 17.78 1.61
C SER A 69 -23.64 18.53 2.51
N LYS A 70 -23.16 19.44 3.37
CA LYS A 70 -24.00 20.27 4.25
C LYS A 70 -24.58 21.49 3.55
N LEU A 71 -24.05 21.84 2.37
CA LEU A 71 -24.46 23.00 1.57
C LEU A 71 -25.51 22.64 0.51
N ALA A 72 -25.78 21.34 0.31
CA ALA A 72 -26.83 20.80 -0.54
C ALA A 72 -28.15 20.64 0.22
#